data_AF-A0A1Y5FGU2-F1
#
_entry.id   AF-A0A1Y5FGU2-F1
#
_cell.length_a   1.000
_cell.length_b   1.000
_cell.length_c   1.000
_cell.angle_alpha   90.00
_cell.angle_beta   90.00
_cell.angle_gamma   90.00
#
_symmetry.space_group_name_H-M   'P 1'
#
loop_
_entity.id
_entity.type
_entity.pdbx_description
1 polymer ?
#
loop_
_entity_poly.entity_id
_entity_poly.type
_entity_poly.pdbx_seq_one_letter_code
_entity_poly.pdbx_strand_id
1 'polypeptide(L)'
;MSEKGLFSGRVSRVKEEANLVRIRVDFDNVKYVNKKDRVEFWDQHNPEYHCKGYVAGKSSEYLLLKVPDVSECVKKVTLSYGMYLQFFSKDLENNLKMGKELIEILLKKKLAISSKMMQRRRQLDSHVEKSDAVSQRFAVLRDKLESQWRDELSALEEDRLNALRNYKGLEIRINEIEFKLEKYRISDENLTLDRWSLDPRLFYKK
;
A
#
# COMPACT_ATOMS: atom_id res chain seq x y z
N MET A 1 -3.07 -17.86 51.73
CA MET A 1 -2.13 -17.48 50.66
C MET A 1 -2.93 -16.94 49.48
N SER A 2 -2.45 -15.92 48.76
CA SER A 2 -3.14 -15.37 47.58
C SER A 2 -3.06 -16.38 46.43
N GLU A 3 -4.20 -16.73 45.81
CA GLU A 3 -4.25 -17.72 44.72
C GLU A 3 -3.37 -17.35 43.52
N LYS A 4 -3.11 -16.06 43.31
CA LYS A 4 -2.38 -15.54 42.15
C LYS A 4 -0.89 -15.87 42.14
N GLY A 5 -0.31 -16.16 43.31
CA GLY A 5 1.10 -16.52 43.46
C GLY A 5 1.35 -18.03 43.50
N LEU A 6 0.29 -18.85 43.43
CA LEU A 6 0.37 -20.30 43.45
C LEU A 6 0.59 -20.86 42.05
N PHE A 7 1.55 -21.77 41.93
CA PHE A 7 1.76 -22.55 40.72
C PHE A 7 2.25 -23.94 41.07
N SER A 8 2.26 -24.84 40.10
CA SER A 8 2.74 -26.21 40.29
C SER A 8 3.79 -26.61 39.29
N GLY A 9 4.52 -27.66 39.63
CA GLY A 9 5.56 -28.20 38.79
C GLY A 9 5.95 -29.61 39.25
N ARG A 10 6.72 -30.29 38.41
CA ARG A 10 7.23 -31.63 38.69
C ARG A 10 8.74 -31.60 38.83
N VAL A 11 9.29 -32.32 39.80
CA VAL A 11 10.73 -32.43 39.96
C VAL A 11 11.32 -33.19 38.76
N SER A 12 12.26 -32.57 38.06
CA SER A 12 12.95 -33.17 36.91
C SER A 12 14.35 -33.65 37.29
N ARG A 13 15.08 -32.94 38.15
CA ARG A 13 16.39 -33.41 38.63
C ARG A 13 16.77 -32.73 39.92
N VAL A 14 17.31 -33.47 40.86
CA VAL A 14 17.90 -32.94 42.09
C VAL A 14 19.41 -33.13 42.04
N LYS A 15 20.18 -32.09 42.39
CA LYS A 15 21.62 -32.15 42.61
C LYS A 15 21.91 -31.60 44.01
N GLU A 16 22.07 -32.51 44.96
CA GLU A 16 22.27 -32.17 46.37
C GLU A 16 23.60 -31.44 46.60
N GLU A 17 24.69 -31.91 45.98
CA GLU A 17 26.03 -31.30 46.08
C GLU A 17 26.07 -29.81 45.67
N ALA A 18 25.23 -29.44 44.70
CA ALA A 18 25.16 -28.09 44.17
C ALA A 18 24.02 -27.25 44.79
N ASN A 19 23.21 -27.83 45.68
CA ASN A 19 22.01 -27.22 46.24
C ASN A 19 21.01 -26.76 45.16
N LEU A 20 20.89 -27.54 44.06
CA LEU A 20 20.08 -27.20 42.89
C LEU A 20 18.98 -28.21 42.63
N VAL A 21 17.77 -27.69 42.38
CA VAL A 21 16.60 -28.48 42.01
C VAL A 21 16.08 -27.96 40.68
N ARG A 22 16.02 -28.84 39.67
CA ARG A 22 15.38 -28.57 38.39
C ARG A 22 13.96 -29.06 38.45
N ILE A 23 13.01 -28.17 38.22
CA ILE A 23 11.58 -28.44 38.18
C ILE A 23 11.10 -28.20 36.76
N ARG A 24 10.34 -29.15 36.21
CA ARG A 24 9.56 -28.97 35.00
C ARG A 24 8.26 -28.29 35.37
N VAL A 25 7.88 -27.29 34.60
CA VAL A 25 6.84 -26.35 34.97
C VAL A 25 5.90 -26.18 33.78
N ASP A 26 4.61 -26.40 34.04
CA ASP A 26 3.56 -26.35 33.02
C ASP A 26 2.60 -25.17 33.33
N PHE A 27 3.14 -23.94 33.49
CA PHE A 27 2.31 -22.74 33.68
C PHE A 27 2.68 -21.60 32.71
N ASP A 28 1.67 -20.97 32.10
CA ASP A 28 1.87 -19.96 31.03
C ASP A 28 2.57 -18.68 31.53
N ASN A 29 2.44 -18.40 32.82
CA ASN A 29 2.98 -17.21 33.45
C ASN A 29 4.46 -17.35 33.85
N VAL A 30 5.19 -18.42 33.45
CA VAL A 30 6.62 -18.61 33.81
C VAL A 30 7.47 -17.42 33.38
N LYS A 31 7.04 -16.71 32.33
CA LYS A 31 7.65 -15.46 31.88
C LYS A 31 7.77 -14.39 32.96
N TYR A 32 6.87 -14.35 33.95
CA TYR A 32 6.85 -13.38 35.04
C TYR A 32 7.68 -13.79 36.26
N VAL A 33 8.26 -15.00 36.26
CA VAL A 33 9.28 -15.38 37.23
C VAL A 33 10.62 -14.79 36.78
N ASN A 34 11.35 -14.16 37.68
CA ASN A 34 12.66 -13.59 37.44
C ASN A 34 13.76 -14.35 38.20
N LYS A 35 15.01 -14.16 37.77
CA LYS A 35 16.16 -14.69 38.51
C LYS A 35 16.21 -13.98 39.87
N LYS A 36 16.51 -14.74 40.92
CA LYS A 36 16.54 -14.33 42.34
C LYS A 36 15.17 -14.19 43.03
N ASP A 37 14.07 -14.47 42.33
CA ASP A 37 12.75 -14.49 42.97
C ASP A 37 12.69 -15.56 44.07
N ARG A 38 12.02 -15.22 45.16
CA ARG A 38 11.81 -16.14 46.30
C ARG A 38 10.63 -17.04 46.01
N VAL A 39 10.82 -18.34 46.21
CA VAL A 39 9.81 -19.36 46.00
C VAL A 39 9.78 -20.28 47.20
N GLU A 40 8.58 -20.54 47.70
CA GLU A 40 8.29 -21.53 48.73
C GLU A 40 7.61 -22.72 48.05
N PHE A 41 7.96 -23.95 48.42
CA PHE A 41 7.37 -25.14 47.82
C PHE A 41 7.16 -26.27 48.83
N TRP A 42 6.15 -27.09 48.55
CA TRP A 42 5.74 -28.21 49.40
C TRP A 42 5.11 -29.33 48.57
N ASP A 43 5.06 -30.52 49.16
CA ASP A 43 4.39 -31.70 48.61
C ASP A 43 2.93 -31.72 49.10
N GLN A 44 2.04 -32.33 48.33
CA GLN A 44 0.63 -32.50 48.68
C GLN A 44 0.45 -33.30 49.98
N HIS A 45 1.38 -34.21 50.28
CA HIS A 45 1.32 -35.07 51.46
C HIS A 45 1.65 -34.33 52.77
N ASN A 46 2.44 -33.25 52.71
CA ASN A 46 2.84 -32.50 53.89
C ASN A 46 2.77 -30.99 53.61
N PRO A 47 1.57 -30.39 53.71
CA PRO A 47 1.37 -28.98 53.42
C PRO A 47 1.87 -28.04 54.53
N GLU A 48 2.19 -28.55 55.72
CA GLU A 48 2.62 -27.72 56.85
C GLU A 48 4.10 -27.29 56.74
N TYR A 49 4.92 -28.07 56.03
CA TYR A 49 6.33 -27.78 55.87
C TYR A 49 6.65 -27.22 54.49
N HIS A 50 7.14 -25.98 54.45
CA HIS A 50 7.51 -25.29 53.22
C HIS A 50 9.02 -25.13 53.08
N CYS A 51 9.56 -25.65 51.98
CA CYS A 51 10.94 -25.43 51.59
C CYS A 51 11.10 -24.09 50.86
N LYS A 52 12.14 -23.33 51.22
CA LYS A 52 12.39 -22.01 50.64
C LYS A 52 13.58 -22.07 49.69
N GLY A 53 13.45 -21.44 48.53
CA GLY A 53 14.50 -21.35 47.53
C GLY A 53 14.44 -20.08 46.72
N TYR A 54 15.47 -19.89 45.90
CA TYR A 54 15.58 -18.77 44.97
C TYR A 54 15.68 -19.29 43.54
N VAL A 55 15.10 -18.58 42.58
CA VAL A 55 15.21 -18.94 41.16
C VAL A 55 16.62 -18.61 40.65
N ALA A 56 17.41 -19.63 40.34
CA ALA A 56 18.75 -19.50 39.77
C ALA A 56 18.71 -19.31 38.24
N GLY A 57 17.75 -19.96 37.58
CA GLY A 57 17.58 -19.90 36.13
C GLY A 57 16.17 -20.29 35.72
N LYS A 58 15.76 -19.83 34.54
CA LYS A 58 14.46 -20.16 33.95
C LYS A 58 14.58 -20.46 32.47
N SER A 59 13.70 -21.33 32.01
CA SER A 59 13.36 -21.58 30.62
C SER A 59 11.82 -21.54 30.50
N SER A 60 11.26 -21.74 29.31
CA SER A 60 9.82 -21.87 29.11
C SER A 60 9.22 -23.06 29.87
N GLU A 61 9.93 -24.19 29.91
CA GLU A 61 9.45 -25.46 30.48
C GLU A 61 10.09 -25.85 31.82
N TYR A 62 11.19 -25.17 32.20
CA TYR A 62 11.98 -25.56 33.37
C TYR A 62 12.34 -24.36 34.23
N LEU A 63 12.23 -24.54 35.54
CA LEU A 63 12.80 -23.65 36.55
C LEU A 63 13.95 -24.35 37.26
N LEU A 64 15.04 -23.63 37.45
CA LEU A 64 16.16 -24.06 38.25
C LEU A 64 16.13 -23.28 39.57
N LEU A 65 15.86 -23.98 40.67
CA LEU A 65 15.83 -23.41 42.01
C LEU A 65 17.13 -23.74 42.74
N LYS A 66 17.65 -22.74 43.46
CA LYS A 66 18.72 -22.90 44.44
C LYS A 66 18.09 -22.90 45.83
N VAL A 67 18.25 -24.00 46.55
CA VAL A 67 17.66 -24.22 47.88
C VAL A 67 18.81 -24.28 48.88
N PRO A 68 18.87 -23.38 49.89
CA PRO A 68 20.00 -23.31 50.81
C PRO A 68 20.33 -24.65 51.51
N ASP A 69 19.30 -25.36 51.99
CA ASP A 69 19.45 -26.62 52.73
C ASP A 69 18.65 -27.74 52.04
N VAL A 70 19.15 -28.23 50.89
CA VAL A 70 18.48 -29.30 50.14
C VAL A 70 18.34 -30.57 50.99
N SER A 71 19.35 -30.93 51.78
CA SER A 71 19.37 -32.17 52.56
C SER A 71 18.26 -32.23 53.62
N GLU A 72 17.91 -31.12 54.25
CA GLU A 72 16.78 -31.05 55.18
C GLU A 72 15.44 -31.06 54.43
N CYS A 73 15.40 -30.37 53.28
CA CYS A 73 14.23 -30.34 52.43
C CYS A 73 13.84 -31.71 51.85
N VAL A 74 14.81 -32.51 51.40
CA VAL A 74 14.58 -33.87 50.89
C VAL A 74 14.02 -34.80 51.98
N LYS A 75 14.39 -34.59 53.26
CA LYS A 75 13.88 -35.40 54.38
C LYS A 75 12.42 -35.09 54.73
N LYS A 76 12.02 -33.83 54.60
CA LYS A 76 10.69 -33.34 55.02
C LYS A 76 9.69 -33.25 53.86
N VAL A 77 10.18 -33.07 52.64
CA VAL A 77 9.42 -32.96 51.39
C VAL A 77 9.95 -33.99 50.40
N THR A 78 9.06 -34.78 49.79
CA THR A 78 9.44 -35.84 48.86
C THR A 78 9.96 -35.25 47.54
N LEU A 79 11.27 -35.05 47.43
CA LEU A 79 11.94 -34.49 46.24
C LEU A 79 12.45 -35.56 45.27
N SER A 80 11.62 -36.56 44.96
CA SER A 80 11.94 -37.61 43.99
C SER A 80 11.64 -37.20 42.55
N TYR A 81 12.27 -37.84 41.57
CA TYR A 81 12.00 -37.59 40.15
C TYR A 81 10.52 -37.80 39.82
N GLY A 82 9.91 -36.83 39.13
CA GLY A 82 8.51 -36.87 38.73
C GLY A 82 7.51 -36.42 39.80
N MET A 83 7.94 -36.17 41.04
CA MET A 83 7.06 -35.73 42.13
C MET A 83 6.43 -34.37 41.83
N TYR A 84 5.15 -34.25 42.16
CA TYR A 84 4.38 -33.04 41.99
C TYR A 84 4.55 -32.15 43.22
N LEU A 85 4.91 -30.89 42.99
CA LEU A 85 5.09 -29.89 44.02
C LEU A 85 4.19 -28.69 43.76
N GLN A 86 3.68 -28.13 44.84
CA GLN A 86 3.03 -26.83 44.85
C GLN A 86 4.05 -25.78 45.25
N PHE A 87 3.98 -24.63 44.59
CA PHE A 87 4.87 -23.50 44.76
C PHE A 87 4.06 -22.25 45.07
N PHE A 88 4.64 -21.37 45.88
CA PHE A 88 4.15 -20.03 46.13
C PHE A 88 5.28 -19.01 45.99
N SER A 89 5.00 -17.92 45.30
CA SER A 89 5.92 -16.79 45.24
C SER A 89 5.17 -15.47 45.36
N LYS A 90 5.59 -14.67 46.35
CA LYS A 90 5.11 -13.29 46.53
C LYS A 90 5.63 -12.37 45.42
N ASP A 91 6.85 -12.62 44.94
CA ASP A 91 7.44 -11.85 43.85
C ASP A 91 6.69 -12.09 42.53
N LEU A 92 6.29 -13.34 42.27
CA LEU A 92 5.44 -13.66 41.12
C LEU A 92 4.09 -12.92 41.17
N GLU A 93 3.44 -12.85 42.33
CA GLU A 93 2.19 -12.10 42.48
C GLU A 93 2.37 -10.61 42.13
N ASN A 94 3.47 -10.00 42.58
CA ASN A 94 3.78 -8.60 42.27
C ASN A 94 4.10 -8.41 40.78
N ASN A 95 4.89 -9.31 40.19
CA ASN A 95 5.22 -9.28 38.77
C ASN A 95 3.97 -9.45 37.88
N LEU A 96 3.01 -10.27 38.32
CA LEU A 96 1.72 -10.41 37.63
C LEU A 96 0.85 -9.16 37.73
N LYS A 97 0.84 -8.47 38.88
CA LYS A 97 0.13 -7.18 39.02
C LYS A 97 0.73 -6.13 38.09
N MET A 98 2.05 -5.97 38.11
CA MET A 98 2.77 -5.07 37.21
C MET A 98 2.55 -5.43 35.73
N GLY A 99 2.56 -6.73 35.41
CA GLY A 99 2.28 -7.21 34.05
C GLY A 99 0.88 -6.81 33.56
N LYS A 100 -0.13 -6.87 34.43
CA LYS A 100 -1.50 -6.42 34.09
C LYS A 100 -1.58 -4.92 33.85
N GLU A 101 -0.94 -4.12 34.69
CA GLU A 101 -0.87 -2.66 34.52
C GLU A 101 -0.17 -2.30 33.19
N LEU A 102 0.93 -2.98 32.88
CA LEU A 102 1.64 -2.78 31.62
C LEU A 102 0.76 -3.15 30.41
N ILE A 103 0.02 -4.25 30.48
CA ILE A 103 -0.93 -4.64 29.41
C ILE A 103 -1.99 -3.55 29.22
N GLU A 104 -2.53 -3.00 30.30
CA GLU A 104 -3.51 -1.91 30.22
C GLU A 104 -2.93 -0.67 29.52
N ILE A 105 -1.69 -0.28 29.87
CA ILE A 105 -0.98 0.82 29.22
C ILE A 105 -0.75 0.53 27.74
N LEU A 106 -0.34 -0.70 27.39
CA LEU A 106 -0.11 -1.10 26.00
C LEU A 106 -1.39 -1.10 25.18
N LEU A 107 -2.53 -1.52 25.76
CA LEU A 107 -3.84 -1.44 25.11
C LEU A 107 -4.24 0.01 24.85
N LYS A 108 -4.06 0.91 25.82
CA LYS A 108 -4.31 2.35 25.64
C LYS A 108 -3.43 2.94 24.54
N LYS A 109 -2.14 2.58 24.50
CA LYS A 109 -1.21 3.00 23.43
C LYS A 109 -1.64 2.48 22.06
N LYS A 110 -2.07 1.22 21.96
CA LYS A 110 -2.58 0.61 20.72
C LYS A 110 -3.78 1.39 20.19
N LEU A 111 -4.75 1.70 21.04
CA LEU A 111 -5.95 2.47 20.68
C LEU A 111 -5.61 3.90 20.22
N ALA A 112 -4.69 4.58 20.90
CA ALA A 112 -4.25 5.91 20.51
C ALA A 112 -3.57 5.92 19.14
N ILE A 113 -2.71 4.93 18.87
CA ILE A 113 -2.03 4.79 17.58
C ILE A 113 -3.02 4.45 16.47
N SER A 114 -3.96 3.52 16.69
CA SER A 114 -4.97 3.17 15.69
C SER A 114 -5.86 4.35 15.33
N SER A 115 -6.23 5.18 16.32
CA SER A 115 -7.00 6.40 16.09
C SER A 115 -6.22 7.41 15.23
N LYS A 116 -4.93 7.66 15.56
CA LYS A 116 -4.06 8.52 14.75
C LYS A 116 -3.91 7.99 13.32
N MET A 117 -3.74 6.69 13.16
CA MET A 117 -3.65 6.05 11.83
C MET A 117 -4.93 6.27 11.02
N MET A 118 -6.10 6.12 11.63
CA MET A 118 -7.39 6.35 10.98
C MET A 118 -7.56 7.81 10.55
N GLN A 119 -7.16 8.77 11.39
CA GLN A 119 -7.19 10.19 11.05
C GLN A 119 -6.27 10.52 9.87
N ARG A 120 -5.05 9.99 9.88
CA ARG A 120 -4.09 10.18 8.78
C ARG A 120 -4.59 9.57 7.48
N ARG A 121 -5.22 8.39 7.54
CA ARG A 121 -5.83 7.77 6.37
C ARG A 121 -6.91 8.66 5.75
N ARG A 122 -7.85 9.18 6.56
CA ARG A 122 -8.88 10.12 6.08
C ARG A 122 -8.29 11.38 5.45
N GLN A 123 -7.20 11.89 5.99
CA GLN A 123 -6.50 13.04 5.39
C GLN A 123 -5.92 12.68 4.01
N LEU A 124 -5.30 11.51 3.87
CA LEU A 124 -4.78 11.03 2.58
C LEU A 124 -5.90 10.83 1.57
N ASP A 125 -7.00 10.19 1.97
CA ASP A 125 -8.16 9.95 1.11
C ASP A 125 -8.72 11.29 0.59
N SER A 126 -8.87 12.29 1.47
CA SER A 126 -9.31 13.64 1.08
C SER A 126 -8.32 14.34 0.14
N HIS A 127 -7.01 14.10 0.28
CA HIS A 127 -6.02 14.64 -0.64
C HIS A 127 -6.12 13.98 -2.03
N VAL A 128 -6.36 12.68 -2.09
CA VAL A 128 -6.59 11.95 -3.35
C VAL A 128 -7.84 12.48 -4.04
N GLU A 129 -8.96 12.61 -3.33
CA GLU A 129 -10.21 13.16 -3.88
C GLU A 129 -10.02 14.57 -4.48
N LYS A 130 -9.26 15.43 -3.80
CA LYS A 130 -8.93 16.78 -4.32
C LYS A 130 -8.08 16.71 -5.58
N SER A 131 -7.09 15.82 -5.61
CA SER A 131 -6.23 15.61 -6.78
C SER A 131 -7.04 15.11 -7.98
N ASP A 132 -7.95 14.17 -7.75
CA ASP A 132 -8.81 13.60 -8.79
C ASP A 132 -9.79 14.64 -9.33
N ALA A 133 -10.41 15.44 -8.45
CA ALA A 133 -11.30 16.51 -8.87
C ALA A 133 -10.58 17.56 -9.74
N VAL A 134 -9.34 17.92 -9.38
CA VAL A 134 -8.51 18.82 -10.19
C VAL A 134 -8.15 18.17 -11.53
N SER A 135 -7.74 16.91 -11.52
CA SER A 135 -7.37 16.17 -12.73
C SER A 135 -8.54 16.05 -13.71
N GLN A 136 -9.73 15.72 -13.20
CA GLN A 136 -10.96 15.66 -14.01
C GLN A 136 -11.32 17.02 -14.60
N ARG A 137 -11.20 18.11 -13.84
CA ARG A 137 -11.44 19.47 -14.35
C ARG A 137 -10.54 19.80 -15.53
N PHE A 138 -9.25 19.48 -15.44
CA PHE A 138 -8.31 19.73 -16.52
C PHE A 138 -8.51 18.79 -17.72
N ALA A 139 -8.92 17.54 -17.50
CA ALA A 139 -9.29 16.64 -18.58
C ALA A 139 -10.44 17.22 -19.43
N VAL A 140 -11.52 17.67 -18.79
CA VAL A 140 -12.66 18.29 -19.48
C VAL A 140 -12.26 19.56 -20.24
N LEU A 141 -11.37 20.39 -19.68
CA LEU A 141 -10.87 21.58 -20.36
C LEU A 141 -10.07 21.22 -21.61
N ARG A 142 -9.21 20.20 -21.52
CA ARG A 142 -8.45 19.71 -22.67
C ARG A 142 -9.36 19.20 -23.77
N ASP A 143 -10.37 18.40 -23.42
CA ASP A 143 -11.30 17.83 -24.40
C ASP A 143 -12.12 18.93 -25.11
N LYS A 144 -12.50 19.99 -24.37
CA LYS A 144 -13.15 21.17 -24.97
C LYS A 144 -12.24 21.90 -25.95
N LEU A 145 -10.97 22.13 -25.59
CA LEU A 145 -9.99 22.77 -26.46
C LEU A 145 -9.72 21.91 -27.70
N GLU A 146 -9.66 20.59 -27.55
CA GLU A 146 -9.48 19.68 -28.66
C GLU A 146 -10.69 19.69 -29.61
N SER A 147 -11.92 19.76 -29.08
CA SER A 147 -13.12 19.94 -29.89
C SER A 147 -13.08 21.25 -30.67
N GLN A 148 -12.80 22.37 -29.99
CA GLN A 148 -12.69 23.69 -30.64
C GLN A 148 -11.62 23.68 -31.73
N TRP A 149 -10.47 23.05 -31.48
CA TRP A 149 -9.42 22.92 -32.49
C TRP A 149 -9.88 22.14 -33.73
N ARG A 150 -10.62 21.04 -33.56
CA ARG A 150 -11.17 20.26 -34.67
C ARG A 150 -12.21 21.06 -35.48
N ASP A 151 -13.06 21.83 -34.80
CA ASP A 151 -14.09 22.66 -35.43
C ASP A 151 -13.46 23.81 -36.24
N GLU A 152 -12.43 24.46 -35.71
CA GLU A 152 -11.68 25.49 -36.44
C GLU A 152 -10.94 24.90 -37.65
N LEU A 153 -10.39 23.69 -37.51
CA LEU A 153 -9.71 23.01 -38.62
C LEU A 153 -10.70 22.66 -39.75
N SER A 154 -11.90 22.16 -39.40
CA SER A 154 -12.92 21.85 -40.40
C SER A 154 -13.44 23.09 -41.10
N ALA A 155 -13.64 24.20 -40.38
CA ALA A 155 -14.01 25.48 -40.97
C ALA A 155 -12.96 25.97 -41.99
N LEU A 156 -11.66 25.88 -41.64
CA LEU A 156 -10.57 26.24 -42.55
C LEU A 156 -10.52 25.33 -43.80
N GLU A 157 -10.82 24.04 -43.64
CA GLU A 157 -10.90 23.12 -44.78
C GLU A 157 -12.08 23.44 -45.69
N GLU A 158 -13.25 23.77 -45.13
CA GLU A 158 -14.43 24.20 -45.89
C GLU A 158 -14.15 25.50 -46.67
N ASP A 159 -13.53 26.49 -46.01
CA ASP A 159 -13.12 27.74 -46.66
C ASP A 159 -12.17 27.48 -47.83
N ARG A 160 -11.19 26.58 -47.63
CA ARG A 160 -10.28 26.15 -48.71
C ARG A 160 -11.05 25.51 -49.87
N LEU A 161 -12.00 24.63 -49.59
CA LEU A 161 -12.80 23.96 -50.62
C LEU A 161 -13.69 24.94 -51.38
N ASN A 162 -14.30 25.90 -50.69
CA ASN A 162 -15.11 26.95 -51.29
C ASN A 162 -14.26 27.86 -52.18
N ALA A 163 -13.09 28.29 -51.72
CA ALA A 163 -12.13 29.05 -52.52
C ALA A 163 -11.70 28.27 -53.78
N LEU A 164 -11.43 26.98 -53.67
CA LEU A 164 -11.06 26.12 -54.79
C LEU A 164 -12.21 25.96 -55.79
N ARG A 165 -13.45 25.79 -55.32
CA ARG A 165 -14.65 25.75 -56.19
C ARG A 165 -14.82 27.07 -56.96
N ASN A 166 -14.68 28.19 -56.27
CA ASN A 166 -14.76 29.53 -56.87
C ASN A 166 -13.67 29.72 -57.93
N TYR A 167 -12.43 29.33 -57.63
CA TYR A 167 -11.31 29.39 -58.57
C TYR A 167 -11.60 28.59 -59.85
N LYS A 168 -12.02 27.33 -59.72
CA LYS A 168 -12.40 26.49 -60.88
C LYS A 168 -13.57 27.08 -61.68
N GLY A 169 -14.54 27.67 -60.99
CA GLY A 169 -15.66 28.35 -61.65
C GLY A 169 -15.20 29.55 -62.49
N LEU A 170 -14.21 30.32 -62.01
CA LEU A 170 -13.60 31.41 -62.76
C LEU A 170 -12.77 30.91 -63.94
N GLU A 171 -12.02 29.82 -63.76
CA GLU A 171 -11.24 29.17 -64.82
C GLU A 171 -12.11 28.73 -66.00
N ILE A 172 -13.26 28.11 -65.73
CA ILE A 172 -14.24 27.75 -66.78
C ILE A 172 -14.74 28.98 -67.53
N ARG A 173 -15.06 30.07 -66.82
CA ARG A 173 -15.53 31.32 -67.43
C ARG A 173 -14.47 31.97 -68.31
N ILE A 174 -13.20 31.91 -67.90
CA ILE A 174 -12.07 32.37 -68.73
C ILE A 174 -12.01 31.56 -70.02
N ASN A 175 -12.07 30.23 -69.95
CA ASN A 175 -12.05 29.37 -71.13
C ASN A 175 -13.22 29.66 -72.10
N GLU A 176 -14.42 29.95 -71.57
CA GLU A 176 -15.55 30.37 -72.41
C GLU A 176 -15.32 31.72 -73.10
N ILE A 177 -14.67 32.67 -72.41
CA ILE A 177 -14.31 33.97 -72.99
C ILE A 177 -13.25 33.78 -74.07
N GLU A 178 -12.21 32.98 -73.82
CA GLU A 178 -11.16 32.67 -74.79
C GLU A 178 -11.75 32.01 -76.05
N PHE A 179 -12.65 31.03 -75.89
CA PHE A 179 -13.36 30.42 -77.01
C PHE A 179 -14.18 31.44 -77.81
N LYS A 180 -14.85 32.38 -77.13
CA LYS A 180 -15.60 33.46 -77.80
C LYS A 180 -14.65 34.43 -78.52
N LEU A 181 -13.53 34.81 -77.91
CA LEU A 181 -12.52 35.67 -78.53
C LEU A 181 -11.97 35.03 -79.79
N GLU A 182 -11.73 33.72 -79.77
CA GLU A 182 -11.28 32.97 -80.95
C GLU A 182 -12.35 32.90 -82.04
N LYS A 183 -13.62 32.67 -81.67
CA LYS A 183 -14.75 32.67 -82.61
C LYS A 183 -15.01 34.03 -83.26
N TYR A 184 -14.91 35.11 -82.50
CA TYR A 184 -15.12 36.48 -82.97
C TYR A 184 -13.82 37.15 -83.41
N ARG A 185 -12.74 36.38 -83.57
CA ARG A 185 -11.45 36.88 -84.05
C ARG A 185 -11.63 37.45 -85.45
N ILE A 186 -11.50 38.76 -85.57
CA ILE A 186 -11.52 39.45 -86.85
C ILE A 186 -10.13 39.29 -87.46
N SER A 187 -10.06 38.69 -88.65
CA SER A 187 -8.85 38.73 -89.47
C SER A 187 -8.76 40.08 -90.17
N ASP A 188 -7.57 40.65 -90.22
CA ASP A 188 -7.33 41.92 -90.91
C ASP A 188 -7.57 41.81 -92.43
N GLU A 189 -7.56 40.59 -92.97
CA GLU A 189 -7.85 40.29 -94.36
C GLU A 189 -9.26 39.69 -94.49
N ASN A 190 -10.17 40.41 -95.14
CA ASN A 190 -11.56 39.99 -95.38
C ASN A 190 -11.74 39.18 -96.68
N LEU A 191 -10.72 39.18 -97.55
CA LEU A 191 -10.74 38.47 -98.81
C LEU A 191 -9.88 37.21 -98.65
N THR A 192 -10.50 36.04 -98.76
CA THR A 192 -9.72 34.86 -99.10
C THR A 192 -9.18 35.08 -100.51
N LEU A 193 -7.87 34.91 -100.71
CA LEU A 193 -7.28 34.94 -102.04
C LEU A 193 -7.92 33.83 -102.88
N ASP A 194 -8.93 34.20 -103.67
CA ASP A 194 -9.55 33.29 -104.61
C ASP A 194 -8.48 32.89 -105.64
N ARG A 195 -8.34 31.59 -105.90
CA ARG A 195 -7.29 31.07 -106.78
C ARG A 195 -7.41 31.62 -108.19
N TRP A 196 -8.60 32.10 -108.57
CA TRP A 196 -8.87 32.77 -109.85
C TRP A 196 -8.52 34.27 -109.87
N SER A 197 -8.33 34.91 -108.70
CA SER A 197 -7.89 36.32 -108.62
C SER A 197 -6.40 36.53 -108.95
N LEU A 198 -5.64 35.44 -109.11
CA LEU A 198 -4.22 35.42 -109.44
C LEU A 198 -3.93 35.16 -110.93
N ASP A 199 -4.95 35.06 -111.80
CA ASP A 199 -4.74 34.87 -113.25
C ASP A 199 -4.25 36.18 -113.91
N PRO A 200 -3.00 36.25 -114.42
CA PRO A 200 -2.42 37.47 -114.99
C PRO A 200 -3.12 37.99 -116.24
N ARG A 201 -4.03 37.21 -116.85
CA ARG A 201 -4.71 37.57 -118.10
C ARG A 201 -5.92 38.48 -117.93
N LEU A 202 -6.47 38.61 -116.73
CA LEU A 202 -7.72 39.35 -116.47
C LEU A 202 -7.52 40.77 -115.90
N PHE A 203 -6.32 41.11 -115.43
CA PHE A 203 -6.02 42.46 -114.92
C PHE A 203 -5.61 43.41 -116.07
N TYR A 204 -6.57 44.18 -116.60
CA TYR A 204 -6.24 45.37 -117.36
C TYR A 204 -5.71 46.45 -116.41
N LYS A 205 -4.41 46.76 -116.49
CA LYS A 205 -3.86 47.97 -115.85
C LYS A 205 -4.53 49.20 -116.47
N LYS A 206 -5.25 49.96 -115.65
CA LYS A 206 -5.46 51.40 -115.79
C LYS A 206 -4.85 52.08 -114.60
#